data_AF-A0A2D5S6C1-F1
#
_entry.id   AF-A0A2D5S6C1-F1
#
_cell.length_a   1.000
_cell.length_b   1.000
_cell.length_c   1.000
_cell.angle_alpha   90.00
_cell.angle_beta   90.00
_cell.angle_gamma   90.00
#
_symmetry.space_group_name_H-M   'P 1'
#
loop_
_entity.id
_entity.type
_entity.pdbx_description
1 polymer ?
#
loop_
_entity_poly.entity_id
_entity_poly.type
_entity_poly.pdbx_seq_one_letter_code
_entity_poly.pdbx_strand_id
1 'polypeptide(L)'
;MRVEYDPGMPETSHVGALVAAMDAIAPPEFAEPWDNTGLLLGLSEDPVSRVMLCIDLTDAVVDEAIRREVDAIVAYHPPIFTPRTSITDADSGGARLLGLARAGIAVHSPHTAADAAVGGVNDWLLEVLGAVSGTAIRAGRSLRPSERFKIVTFTPAEAAESIRKALSESGAGRIGDYDQCSTAIDISATFRGGEDTNPVVGIAGRLERVAEVRLEMVCGAECLGDALAAVRRTHPYEEPPIEVHGLEPQPTPRIGAGRLGTLEPGATTAELVDRLRAGLGSDRFTLHEPRPRRRHRIVGLCAGSGGELLDAAIDRGCTAFVTGELKHHDVLAAASRGCAVVLAGHTNTERGWLKVLRKRLRKALPEVTFELSRSDTDPLRTV
;
A
#
# COMPACT_ATOMS: atom_id res chain seq x y z
N MET A 1 51.55 19.70 6.14
CA MET A 1 50.66 19.37 5.01
C MET A 1 49.29 19.13 5.62
N ARG A 2 48.38 20.10 5.51
CA ARG A 2 47.01 19.94 6.01
C ARG A 2 46.29 19.04 5.00
N VAL A 3 45.77 17.92 5.47
CA VAL A 3 44.87 17.07 4.69
C VAL A 3 43.56 17.83 4.61
N GLU A 4 43.24 18.34 3.43
CA GLU A 4 41.93 18.94 3.15
C GLU A 4 40.89 17.82 3.20
N TYR A 5 39.88 18.02 4.05
CA TYR A 5 38.66 17.25 4.10
C TYR A 5 37.86 17.56 2.83
N ASP A 6 37.81 16.60 1.90
CA ASP A 6 36.93 16.64 0.74
C ASP A 6 35.48 16.44 1.23
N PRO A 7 34.59 17.45 1.12
CA PRO A 7 33.23 17.34 1.59
C PRO A 7 32.44 16.48 0.60
N GLY A 8 32.55 15.16 0.79
CA GLY A 8 31.72 14.09 0.25
C GLY A 8 30.92 14.38 -1.02
N MET A 9 31.25 13.66 -2.10
CA MET A 9 30.25 13.31 -3.11
C MET A 9 28.94 12.92 -2.41
N PRO A 10 27.76 13.39 -2.87
CA PRO A 10 26.50 12.95 -2.28
C PRO A 10 26.46 11.42 -2.31
N GLU A 11 26.11 10.80 -1.18
CA GLU A 11 25.89 9.35 -1.11
C GLU A 11 24.97 8.96 -2.28
N THR A 12 25.47 8.09 -3.15
CA THR A 12 24.69 7.63 -4.30
C THR A 12 23.55 6.78 -3.75
N SER A 13 22.31 7.21 -3.97
CA SER A 13 21.16 6.39 -3.61
C SER A 13 21.14 5.10 -4.42
N HIS A 14 20.43 4.10 -3.93
CA HIS A 14 20.29 2.80 -4.59
C HIS A 14 18.81 2.51 -4.93
N VAL A 15 18.57 1.60 -5.87
CA VAL A 15 17.22 1.15 -6.23
C VAL A 15 16.42 0.70 -5.01
N GLY A 16 17.05 0.07 -4.02
CA GLY A 16 16.40 -0.30 -2.75
C GLY A 16 15.84 0.89 -1.97
N ALA A 17 16.50 2.06 -2.02
CA ALA A 17 15.98 3.29 -1.42
C ALA A 17 14.77 3.83 -2.19
N LEU A 18 14.76 3.71 -3.53
CA LEU A 18 13.59 4.02 -4.35
C LEU A 18 12.42 3.09 -4.01
N VAL A 19 12.65 1.79 -3.87
CA VAL A 19 11.63 0.81 -3.47
C VAL A 19 11.07 1.17 -2.10
N ALA A 20 11.92 1.42 -1.09
CA ALA A 20 11.46 1.81 0.24
C ALA A 20 10.64 3.11 0.24
N ALA A 21 11.03 4.10 -0.58
CA ALA A 21 10.28 5.33 -0.76
C ALA A 21 8.91 5.09 -1.44
N MET A 22 8.84 4.18 -2.40
CA MET A 22 7.60 3.77 -3.05
C MET A 22 6.69 3.00 -2.09
N ASP A 23 7.21 2.05 -1.32
CA ASP A 23 6.46 1.27 -0.34
C ASP A 23 5.88 2.16 0.76
N ALA A 24 6.60 3.21 1.17
CA ALA A 24 6.05 4.21 2.10
C ALA A 24 4.89 5.04 1.50
N ILE A 25 4.81 5.13 0.17
CA ILE A 25 3.76 5.87 -0.55
C ILE A 25 2.57 4.98 -0.88
N ALA A 26 2.84 3.77 -1.37
CA ALA A 26 1.89 2.77 -1.85
C ALA A 26 2.40 1.38 -1.42
N PRO A 27 2.15 0.99 -0.15
CA PRO A 27 2.60 -0.30 0.38
C PRO A 27 2.11 -1.47 -0.48
N PRO A 28 2.97 -2.43 -0.88
CA PRO A 28 2.58 -3.56 -1.73
C PRO A 28 1.43 -4.39 -1.14
N GLU A 29 1.29 -4.46 0.18
CA GLU A 29 0.17 -5.15 0.83
C GLU A 29 -1.21 -4.54 0.58
N PHE A 30 -1.26 -3.33 0.00
CA PHE A 30 -2.52 -2.70 -0.40
C PHE A 30 -2.96 -3.08 -1.81
N ALA A 31 -2.08 -3.73 -2.59
CA ALA A 31 -2.41 -4.21 -3.92
C ALA A 31 -3.52 -5.26 -3.88
N GLU A 32 -4.30 -5.34 -4.96
CA GLU A 32 -5.25 -6.43 -5.13
C GLU A 32 -4.51 -7.77 -5.28
N PRO A 33 -5.08 -8.90 -4.82
CA PRO A 33 -4.37 -10.19 -4.79
C PRO A 33 -3.93 -10.72 -6.16
N TRP A 34 -4.54 -10.25 -7.25
CA TRP A 34 -4.21 -10.65 -8.61
C TRP A 34 -3.09 -9.80 -9.23
N ASP A 35 -2.73 -8.69 -8.59
CA ASP A 35 -1.86 -7.67 -9.16
C ASP A 35 -0.37 -7.99 -8.99
N ASN A 36 0.48 -7.33 -9.77
CA ASN A 36 1.93 -7.48 -9.73
C ASN A 36 2.60 -6.12 -9.50
N THR A 37 2.82 -5.79 -8.23
CA THR A 37 3.41 -4.52 -7.78
C THR A 37 4.81 -4.71 -7.20
N GLY A 38 5.56 -3.62 -7.00
CA GLY A 38 6.91 -3.62 -6.45
C GLY A 38 8.00 -3.50 -7.54
N LEU A 39 9.21 -3.95 -7.21
CA LEU A 39 10.35 -4.02 -8.13
C LEU A 39 10.19 -5.22 -9.07
N LEU A 40 9.94 -4.95 -10.35
CA LEU A 40 9.66 -5.96 -11.38
C LEU A 40 10.88 -6.28 -12.27
N LEU A 41 11.86 -5.39 -12.32
CA LEU A 41 13.12 -5.56 -13.05
C LEU A 41 14.21 -4.73 -12.37
N GLY A 42 15.44 -5.26 -12.26
CA GLY A 42 16.61 -4.55 -11.71
C GLY A 42 17.14 -5.18 -10.43
N LEU A 43 18.20 -4.60 -9.89
CA LEU A 43 18.84 -5.05 -8.64
C LEU A 43 18.75 -3.94 -7.59
N SER A 44 18.40 -4.28 -6.35
CA SER A 44 18.22 -3.30 -5.27
C SER A 44 19.49 -2.51 -4.93
N GLU A 45 20.67 -3.09 -5.18
CA GLU A 45 21.96 -2.47 -4.90
C GLU A 45 22.45 -1.54 -6.03
N ASP A 46 21.79 -1.54 -7.19
CA ASP A 46 22.20 -0.69 -8.31
C ASP A 46 22.04 0.78 -7.93
N PRO A 47 23.00 1.65 -8.33
CA PRO A 47 22.92 3.08 -8.06
C PRO A 47 21.73 3.71 -8.80
N VAL A 48 21.08 4.70 -8.17
CA VAL A 48 19.97 5.46 -8.74
C VAL A 48 20.19 6.95 -8.54
N SER A 49 20.23 7.69 -9.63
CA SER A 49 20.37 9.15 -9.67
C SER A 49 19.27 9.81 -10.52
N ARG A 50 18.72 9.10 -11.51
CA ARG A 50 17.68 9.59 -12.41
C ARG A 50 16.57 8.55 -12.58
N VAL A 51 15.35 8.98 -12.28
CA VAL A 51 14.15 8.13 -12.33
C VAL A 51 13.11 8.76 -13.26
N MET A 52 12.62 7.97 -14.21
CA MET A 52 11.51 8.36 -15.07
C MET A 52 10.19 7.82 -14.51
N LEU A 53 9.14 8.63 -14.55
CA LEU A 53 7.77 8.22 -14.19
C LEU A 53 6.90 8.19 -15.46
N CYS A 54 6.13 7.13 -15.62
CA CYS A 54 5.15 6.98 -16.71
C CYS A 54 3.91 6.21 -16.24
N ILE A 55 2.81 6.32 -16.98
CA ILE A 55 1.66 5.44 -16.86
C ILE A 55 1.96 4.13 -17.56
N ASP A 56 2.17 4.18 -18.88
CA ASP A 56 2.41 3.01 -19.71
C ASP A 56 3.87 2.92 -20.18
N LEU A 57 4.50 1.77 -19.99
CA LEU A 57 5.87 1.51 -20.45
C LEU A 57 5.89 1.12 -21.94
N THR A 58 5.56 2.03 -22.85
CA THR A 58 5.56 1.76 -24.31
C THR A 58 6.97 1.75 -24.91
N ASP A 59 7.13 1.30 -26.16
CA ASP A 59 8.43 1.31 -26.85
C ASP A 59 9.02 2.73 -26.92
N ALA A 60 8.18 3.75 -27.15
CA ALA A 60 8.62 5.14 -27.18
C ALA A 60 9.13 5.64 -25.81
N VAL A 61 8.54 5.16 -24.71
CA VAL A 61 8.99 5.44 -23.34
C VAL A 61 10.31 4.73 -23.04
N VAL A 62 10.47 3.48 -23.47
CA VAL A 62 11.73 2.72 -23.34
C VAL A 62 12.86 3.41 -24.09
N ASP A 63 12.62 3.80 -25.35
CA ASP A 63 13.61 4.53 -26.14
C ASP A 63 13.95 5.88 -25.49
N GLU A 64 12.98 6.57 -24.89
CA GLU A 64 13.22 7.80 -24.14
C GLU A 64 14.09 7.57 -22.91
N ALA A 65 13.77 6.55 -22.11
CA ALA A 65 14.50 6.18 -20.90
C ALA A 65 15.96 5.85 -21.19
N ILE A 66 16.22 5.05 -22.23
CA ILE A 66 17.58 4.69 -22.65
C ILE A 66 18.34 5.93 -23.15
N ARG A 67 17.75 6.74 -24.04
CA ARG A 67 18.39 7.98 -24.53
C ARG A 67 18.69 8.99 -23.43
N ARG A 68 17.86 9.01 -22.39
CA ARG A 68 18.02 9.89 -21.23
C ARG A 68 18.91 9.31 -20.15
N GLU A 69 19.42 8.08 -20.32
CA GLU A 69 20.30 7.42 -19.35
C GLU A 69 19.68 7.47 -17.94
N VAL A 70 18.41 7.06 -17.83
CA VAL A 70 17.75 6.94 -16.52
C VAL A 70 18.15 5.61 -15.89
N ASP A 71 18.28 5.57 -14.57
CA ASP A 71 18.69 4.36 -13.84
C ASP A 71 17.48 3.50 -13.45
N ALA A 72 16.30 4.13 -13.33
CA ALA A 72 15.06 3.42 -13.05
C ALA A 72 13.83 4.08 -13.70
N ILE A 73 12.79 3.27 -13.87
CA ILE A 73 11.46 3.70 -14.30
C ILE A 73 10.45 3.28 -13.23
N VAL A 74 9.59 4.21 -12.82
CA VAL A 74 8.35 3.90 -12.10
C VAL A 74 7.21 3.96 -13.11
N ALA A 75 6.75 2.79 -13.55
CA ALA A 75 5.62 2.65 -14.46
C ALA A 75 4.35 2.38 -13.63
N TYR A 76 3.29 3.17 -13.81
CA TYR A 76 2.04 2.96 -13.08
C TYR A 76 1.40 1.61 -13.40
N HIS A 77 1.29 1.27 -14.69
CA HIS A 77 0.85 -0.03 -15.14
C HIS A 77 2.03 -1.00 -15.18
N PRO A 78 1.90 -2.20 -14.58
CA PRO A 78 3.00 -3.14 -14.53
C PRO A 78 3.26 -3.71 -15.92
N PRO A 79 4.49 -3.62 -16.46
CA PRO A 79 4.83 -4.22 -17.76
C PRO A 79 4.79 -5.75 -17.74
N ILE A 80 4.83 -6.36 -16.55
CA ILE A 80 4.62 -7.79 -16.31
C ILE A 80 3.23 -7.94 -15.65
N PHE A 81 2.16 -7.77 -16.43
CA PHE A 81 0.80 -7.90 -15.92
C PHE A 81 0.36 -9.37 -15.75
N THR A 82 0.86 -10.25 -16.64
CA THR A 82 0.67 -11.70 -16.53
C THR A 82 2.00 -12.38 -16.27
N PRO A 83 2.04 -13.45 -15.44
CA PRO A 83 3.27 -14.21 -15.23
C PRO A 83 3.87 -14.70 -16.55
N ARG A 84 5.12 -14.36 -16.80
CA ARG A 84 5.83 -14.75 -18.02
C ARG A 84 6.72 -15.96 -17.73
N THR A 85 6.58 -16.99 -18.56
CA THR A 85 7.42 -18.19 -18.50
C THR A 85 8.74 -18.04 -19.27
N SER A 86 8.84 -17.03 -20.14
CA SER A 86 10.06 -16.67 -20.87
C SER A 86 10.14 -15.17 -21.13
N ILE A 87 11.36 -14.65 -21.29
CA ILE A 87 11.64 -13.26 -21.64
C ILE A 87 12.54 -13.27 -22.88
N THR A 88 11.93 -13.07 -24.04
CA THR A 88 12.59 -13.07 -25.37
C THR A 88 12.11 -11.87 -26.19
N ASP A 89 12.65 -11.67 -27.38
CA ASP A 89 12.22 -10.68 -28.37
C ASP A 89 11.01 -11.14 -29.21
N ALA A 90 10.38 -12.27 -28.85
CA ALA A 90 9.22 -12.81 -29.57
C ALA A 90 7.96 -11.92 -29.47
N ASP A 91 7.87 -11.06 -28.45
CA ASP A 91 6.81 -10.07 -28.29
C ASP A 91 7.36 -8.74 -27.75
N SER A 92 6.59 -7.66 -27.92
CA SER A 92 7.01 -6.31 -27.53
C SER A 92 7.24 -6.15 -26.02
N GLY A 93 6.50 -6.87 -25.17
CA GLY A 93 6.71 -6.84 -23.72
C GLY A 93 8.07 -7.41 -23.34
N GLY A 94 8.42 -8.56 -23.92
CA GLY A 94 9.73 -9.17 -23.71
C GLY A 94 10.88 -8.38 -24.30
N ALA A 95 10.72 -7.86 -25.51
CA ALA A 95 11.72 -7.00 -26.14
C ALA A 95 12.03 -5.76 -25.28
N ARG A 96 10.98 -5.08 -24.75
CA ARG A 96 11.13 -3.94 -23.83
C ARG A 96 11.90 -4.31 -22.57
N LEU A 97 11.51 -5.39 -21.89
CA LEU A 97 12.18 -5.83 -20.65
C LEU A 97 13.65 -6.22 -20.90
N LEU A 98 13.96 -6.92 -22.00
CA LEU A 98 15.34 -7.23 -22.37
C LEU A 98 16.16 -5.98 -22.68
N GLY A 99 15.57 -5.02 -23.37
CA GLY A 99 16.21 -3.73 -23.68
C GLY A 99 16.59 -2.98 -22.41
N LEU A 100 15.65 -2.84 -21.48
CA LEU A 100 15.87 -2.18 -20.18
C LEU A 100 16.90 -2.92 -19.32
N ALA A 101 16.82 -4.25 -19.26
CA ALA A 101 17.79 -5.06 -18.52
C ALA A 101 19.22 -4.90 -19.04
N ARG A 102 19.40 -4.87 -20.36
CA ARG A 102 20.71 -4.62 -21.00
C ARG A 102 21.24 -3.22 -20.75
N ALA A 103 20.34 -2.25 -20.62
CA ALA A 103 20.68 -0.86 -20.31
C ALA A 103 20.87 -0.62 -18.80
N GLY A 104 20.68 -1.63 -17.94
CA GLY A 104 20.80 -1.48 -16.49
C GLY A 104 19.68 -0.64 -15.87
N ILE A 105 18.50 -0.58 -16.50
CA ILE A 105 17.38 0.26 -16.05
C ILE A 105 16.40 -0.58 -15.24
N ALA A 106 16.25 -0.25 -13.96
CA ALA A 106 15.28 -0.90 -13.08
C ALA A 106 13.83 -0.47 -13.41
N VAL A 107 12.85 -1.32 -13.09
CA VAL A 107 11.42 -1.02 -13.26
C VAL A 107 10.64 -1.37 -12.00
N HIS A 108 9.94 -0.38 -11.46
CA HIS A 108 9.03 -0.53 -10.34
C HIS A 108 7.59 -0.19 -10.76
N SER A 109 6.59 -0.89 -10.22
CA SER A 109 5.17 -0.60 -10.45
C SER A 109 4.34 -0.54 -9.17
N PRO A 110 3.63 0.57 -8.87
CA PRO A 110 2.76 0.64 -7.71
C PRO A 110 1.29 0.26 -7.99
N HIS A 111 0.82 0.38 -9.24
CA HIS A 111 -0.52 0.01 -9.72
C HIS A 111 -1.66 0.06 -8.68
N THR A 112 -2.32 -1.06 -8.37
CA THR A 112 -3.48 -1.06 -7.46
C THR A 112 -3.13 -0.72 -6.01
N ALA A 113 -1.87 -0.89 -5.59
CA ALA A 113 -1.45 -0.40 -4.27
C ALA A 113 -1.52 1.14 -4.21
N ALA A 114 -1.16 1.83 -5.30
CA ALA A 114 -1.32 3.28 -5.40
C ALA A 114 -2.80 3.70 -5.54
N ASP A 115 -3.66 2.89 -6.15
CA ASP A 115 -5.10 3.14 -6.15
C ASP A 115 -5.70 3.06 -4.74
N ALA A 116 -5.23 2.09 -3.96
CA ALA A 116 -5.74 1.80 -2.63
C ALA A 116 -5.21 2.78 -1.57
N ALA A 117 -3.96 3.23 -1.70
CA ALA A 117 -3.25 3.99 -0.69
C ALA A 117 -3.88 5.34 -0.33
N VAL A 118 -3.59 5.78 0.91
CA VAL A 118 -3.88 7.15 1.36
C VAL A 118 -2.95 8.14 0.63
N GLY A 119 -3.53 9.18 0.05
CA GLY A 119 -2.83 10.10 -0.86
C GLY A 119 -2.46 9.46 -2.21
N GLY A 120 -3.08 8.33 -2.53
CA GLY A 120 -2.98 7.62 -3.79
C GLY A 120 -3.78 8.27 -4.93
N VAL A 121 -3.95 7.52 -6.03
CA VAL A 121 -4.58 8.04 -7.26
C VAL A 121 -6.02 8.48 -7.01
N ASN A 122 -6.79 7.65 -6.31
CA ASN A 122 -8.19 7.94 -6.02
C ASN A 122 -8.37 9.10 -5.03
N ASP A 123 -7.44 9.31 -4.09
CA ASP A 123 -7.46 10.49 -3.21
C ASP A 123 -7.16 11.77 -4.00
N TRP A 124 -6.20 11.73 -4.92
CA TRP A 124 -5.93 12.87 -5.82
C TRP A 124 -7.13 13.19 -6.72
N LEU A 125 -7.78 12.18 -7.31
CA LEU A 125 -8.96 12.39 -8.14
C LEU A 125 -10.14 12.94 -7.32
N LEU A 126 -10.24 12.54 -6.05
CA LEU A 126 -11.21 13.06 -5.10
C LEU A 126 -10.99 14.55 -4.80
N GLU A 127 -9.73 14.97 -4.65
CA GLU A 127 -9.35 16.38 -4.51
C GLU A 127 -9.71 17.19 -5.76
N VAL A 128 -9.50 16.63 -6.97
CA VAL A 128 -9.91 17.25 -8.23
C VAL A 128 -11.41 17.52 -8.25
N LEU A 129 -12.23 16.59 -7.75
CA LEU A 129 -13.67 16.78 -7.64
C LEU A 129 -14.08 17.79 -6.55
N GLY A 130 -13.16 18.25 -5.70
CA GLY A 130 -13.43 19.18 -4.61
C GLY A 130 -14.25 18.59 -3.47
N ALA A 131 -14.03 17.31 -3.16
CA ALA A 131 -14.68 16.67 -2.01
C ALA A 131 -13.99 17.04 -0.70
N VAL A 132 -14.79 17.16 0.36
CA VAL A 132 -14.31 17.53 1.70
C VAL A 132 -13.93 16.31 2.54
N SER A 133 -14.41 15.13 2.16
CA SER A 133 -14.09 13.85 2.80
C SER A 133 -14.29 12.69 1.82
N GLY A 134 -13.66 11.55 2.12
CA GLY A 134 -13.83 10.32 1.34
C GLY A 134 -13.48 9.06 2.10
N THR A 135 -14.12 7.96 1.71
CA THR A 135 -13.83 6.60 2.18
C THR A 135 -13.68 5.66 1.00
N ALA A 136 -12.94 4.55 1.15
CA ALA A 136 -12.85 3.53 0.13
C ALA A 136 -14.24 2.96 -0.20
N ILE A 137 -14.52 2.68 -1.48
CA ILE A 137 -15.79 2.03 -1.88
C ILE A 137 -15.79 0.58 -1.42
N ARG A 138 -14.69 -0.13 -1.71
CA ARG A 138 -14.37 -1.45 -1.17
C ARG A 138 -13.17 -1.29 -0.23
N ALA A 139 -13.42 -1.39 1.07
CA ALA A 139 -12.37 -1.20 2.07
C ALA A 139 -11.34 -2.34 1.99
N GLY A 140 -10.08 -1.95 1.88
CA GLY A 140 -8.94 -2.84 2.04
C GLY A 140 -8.83 -3.29 3.50
N ARG A 141 -8.18 -4.43 3.69
CA ARG A 141 -7.88 -4.95 5.01
C ARG A 141 -6.38 -4.92 5.21
N SER A 142 -5.94 -4.39 6.34
CA SER A 142 -4.51 -4.33 6.66
C SER A 142 -4.29 -4.57 8.14
N LEU A 143 -3.11 -5.07 8.46
CA LEU A 143 -2.58 -5.11 9.81
C LEU A 143 -1.58 -3.99 9.95
N ARG A 144 -1.60 -3.31 11.09
CA ARG A 144 -0.54 -2.36 11.42
C ARG A 144 0.78 -3.15 11.53
N PRO A 145 1.91 -2.63 11.01
CA PRO A 145 3.19 -3.35 11.04
C PRO A 145 3.56 -3.89 12.43
N SER A 146 3.34 -3.09 13.48
CA SER A 146 3.61 -3.46 14.88
C SER A 146 2.60 -4.43 15.51
N GLU A 147 1.55 -4.83 14.78
CA GLU A 147 0.41 -5.58 15.29
C GLU A 147 0.04 -6.73 14.33
N ARG A 148 1.03 -7.58 14.04
CA ARG A 148 0.85 -8.77 13.20
C ARG A 148 0.55 -10.01 14.03
N PHE A 149 1.07 -10.06 15.26
CA PHE A 149 0.95 -11.17 16.18
C PHE A 149 0.52 -10.70 17.56
N LYS A 150 -0.06 -11.60 18.34
CA LYS A 150 -0.23 -11.48 19.78
C LYS A 150 0.59 -12.58 20.45
N ILE A 151 1.58 -12.17 21.24
CA ILE A 151 2.37 -13.06 22.08
C ILE A 151 1.65 -13.23 23.41
N VAL A 152 1.53 -14.45 23.88
CA VAL A 152 0.98 -14.79 25.19
C VAL A 152 1.99 -15.66 25.92
N THR A 153 2.26 -15.36 27.18
CA THR A 153 3.09 -16.18 28.06
C THR A 153 2.45 -16.29 29.44
N PHE A 154 2.73 -17.37 30.15
CA PHE A 154 2.18 -17.64 31.48
C PHE A 154 3.31 -17.79 32.47
N THR A 155 3.29 -16.99 33.54
CA THR A 155 4.45 -16.82 34.43
C THR A 155 4.00 -16.56 35.87
N PRO A 156 4.80 -16.87 36.90
CA PRO A 156 4.59 -16.36 38.26
C PRO A 156 4.46 -14.84 38.29
N ALA A 157 3.66 -14.32 39.21
CA ALA A 157 3.34 -12.89 39.31
C ALA A 157 4.60 -12.02 39.50
N GLU A 158 5.60 -12.53 40.21
CA GLU A 158 6.86 -11.83 40.50
C GLU A 158 7.72 -11.63 39.25
N ALA A 159 7.55 -12.46 38.22
CA ALA A 159 8.30 -12.40 36.97
C ALA A 159 7.54 -11.67 35.84
N ALA A 160 6.27 -11.32 36.03
CA ALA A 160 5.45 -10.70 34.99
C ALA A 160 6.01 -9.34 34.52
N GLU A 161 6.52 -8.50 35.44
CA GLU A 161 7.10 -7.19 35.10
C GLU A 161 8.40 -7.32 34.28
N SER A 162 9.31 -8.21 34.68
CA SER A 162 10.58 -8.38 33.96
C SER A 162 10.35 -8.89 32.53
N ILE A 163 9.40 -9.82 32.34
CA ILE A 163 9.03 -10.33 31.03
C ILE A 163 8.35 -9.24 30.18
N ARG A 164 7.43 -8.45 30.75
CA ARG A 164 6.82 -7.30 30.05
C ARG A 164 7.88 -6.32 29.56
N LYS A 165 8.85 -5.98 30.40
CA LYS A 165 9.94 -5.08 30.03
C LYS A 165 10.79 -5.66 28.90
N ALA A 166 11.17 -6.93 29.00
CA ALA A 166 11.98 -7.61 27.98
C ALA A 166 11.26 -7.69 26.62
N LEU A 167 9.95 -7.98 26.63
CA LEU A 167 9.10 -7.93 25.44
C LEU A 167 9.05 -6.52 24.84
N SER A 168 8.86 -5.50 25.67
CA SER A 168 8.80 -4.10 25.23
C SER A 168 10.11 -3.60 24.62
N GLU A 169 11.24 -3.94 25.22
CA GLU A 169 12.58 -3.62 24.72
C GLU A 169 12.86 -4.27 23.35
N SER A 170 12.22 -5.41 23.08
CA SER A 170 12.29 -6.09 21.78
C SER A 170 11.33 -5.50 20.73
N GLY A 171 10.51 -4.52 21.11
CA GLY A 171 9.56 -3.83 20.22
C GLY A 171 8.10 -4.28 20.34
N ALA A 172 7.78 -5.28 21.18
CA ALA A 172 6.40 -5.67 21.44
C ALA A 172 5.65 -4.60 22.24
N GLY A 173 4.32 -4.59 22.14
CA GLY A 173 3.45 -3.67 22.88
C GLY A 173 3.43 -2.24 22.33
N ARG A 174 3.78 -2.03 21.07
CA ARG A 174 3.62 -0.74 20.38
C ARG A 174 2.30 -0.66 19.65
N ILE A 175 1.43 0.27 20.07
CA ILE A 175 0.12 0.52 19.47
C ILE A 175 -0.01 2.03 19.24
N GLY A 176 0.07 2.47 17.98
CA GLY A 176 0.13 3.90 17.66
C GLY A 176 1.32 4.57 18.37
N ASP A 177 1.05 5.66 19.08
CA ASP A 177 2.07 6.42 19.85
C ASP A 177 2.31 5.86 21.26
N TYR A 178 1.67 4.75 21.63
CA TYR A 178 1.82 4.11 22.94
C TYR A 178 2.81 2.94 22.88
N ASP A 179 3.65 2.82 23.91
CA ASP A 179 4.54 1.68 24.12
C ASP A 179 4.13 0.85 25.35
N GLN A 180 4.80 -0.29 25.56
CA GLN A 180 4.57 -1.23 26.67
C GLN A 180 3.11 -1.70 26.87
N CYS A 181 2.29 -1.63 25.81
CA CYS A 181 0.90 -2.04 25.84
C CYS A 181 0.79 -3.55 26.09
N SER A 182 0.21 -3.93 27.23
CA SER A 182 0.06 -5.31 27.66
C SER A 182 -1.24 -5.52 28.43
N THR A 183 -1.75 -6.75 28.41
CA THR A 183 -2.81 -7.20 29.32
C THR A 183 -2.22 -8.27 30.24
N ALA A 184 -2.53 -8.18 31.53
CA ALA A 184 -2.17 -9.18 32.52
C ALA A 184 -3.45 -9.70 33.20
N ILE A 185 -3.59 -11.02 33.29
CA ILE A 185 -4.75 -11.68 33.90
C ILE A 185 -4.24 -12.71 34.89
N ASP A 186 -4.68 -12.62 36.14
CA ASP A 186 -4.42 -13.65 37.15
C ASP A 186 -5.17 -14.93 36.79
N ILE A 187 -4.46 -16.04 36.71
CA ILE A 187 -4.98 -17.36 36.32
C ILE A 187 -4.51 -18.44 37.30
N SER A 188 -5.12 -19.62 37.20
CA SER A 188 -4.60 -20.84 37.81
C SER A 188 -4.18 -21.82 36.71
N ALA A 189 -2.92 -22.22 36.74
CA ALA A 189 -2.34 -23.18 35.81
C ALA A 189 -2.10 -24.54 36.48
N THR A 190 -2.03 -25.59 35.66
CA THR A 190 -1.68 -26.93 36.12
C THR A 190 -0.65 -27.55 35.20
N PHE A 191 0.30 -28.27 35.78
CA PHE A 191 1.27 -29.06 35.04
C PHE A 191 1.67 -30.30 35.84
N ARG A 192 2.21 -31.31 35.16
CA ARG A 192 2.85 -32.47 35.78
C ARG A 192 4.17 -32.69 35.08
N GLY A 193 5.27 -32.37 35.74
CA GLY A 193 6.60 -32.67 35.26
C GLY A 193 6.83 -34.18 35.19
N GLY A 194 7.58 -34.66 34.19
CA GLY A 194 8.08 -36.04 34.17
C GLY A 194 9.06 -36.32 35.32
N GLU A 195 9.43 -37.57 35.52
CA GLU A 195 10.36 -37.98 36.59
C GLU A 195 11.73 -37.28 36.49
N ASP A 196 12.17 -36.95 35.27
CA ASP A 196 13.47 -36.31 35.02
C ASP A 196 13.42 -34.77 35.01
N THR A 197 12.27 -34.17 35.36
CA THR A 197 12.12 -32.71 35.39
C THR A 197 12.65 -32.10 36.69
N ASN A 198 13.19 -30.89 36.61
CA ASN A 198 13.61 -30.10 37.77
C ASN A 198 12.81 -28.80 37.85
N PRO A 199 11.50 -28.86 38.19
CA PRO A 199 10.64 -27.70 38.09
C PRO A 199 10.99 -26.64 39.15
N VAL A 200 10.98 -25.38 38.74
CA VAL A 200 11.19 -24.23 39.66
C VAL A 200 10.07 -24.12 40.70
N VAL A 201 8.88 -24.62 40.37
CA VAL A 201 7.72 -24.68 41.26
C VAL A 201 7.17 -26.11 41.26
N GLY A 202 6.92 -26.69 42.44
CA GLY A 202 6.29 -28.02 42.56
C GLY A 202 7.26 -29.21 42.59
N ILE A 203 6.72 -30.43 42.42
CA ILE A 203 7.46 -31.70 42.55
C ILE A 203 7.32 -32.54 41.27
N ALA A 204 8.44 -33.10 40.77
CA ALA A 204 8.45 -34.04 39.66
C ALA A 204 7.48 -35.23 39.87
N GLY A 205 6.81 -35.66 38.80
CA GLY A 205 5.82 -36.75 38.83
C GLY A 205 4.46 -36.40 39.43
N ARG A 206 4.30 -35.23 40.08
CA ARG A 206 3.05 -34.79 40.72
C ARG A 206 2.30 -33.77 39.87
N LEU A 207 0.97 -33.86 39.84
CA LEU A 207 0.14 -32.79 39.28
C LEU A 207 0.13 -31.60 40.25
N GLU A 208 0.64 -30.48 39.77
CA GLU A 208 0.71 -29.23 40.49
C GLU A 208 -0.37 -28.27 40.02
N ARG A 209 -0.79 -27.37 40.92
CA ARG A 209 -1.68 -26.25 40.60
C ARG A 209 -1.08 -24.98 41.20
N VAL A 210 -0.83 -24.00 40.34
CA VAL A 210 -0.12 -22.77 40.70
C VAL A 210 -0.92 -21.55 40.29
N ALA A 211 -0.70 -20.43 40.99
CA ALA A 211 -1.17 -19.12 40.56
C ALA A 211 -0.15 -18.54 39.58
N GLU A 212 -0.63 -18.06 38.44
CA GLU A 212 0.19 -17.47 37.38
C GLU A 212 -0.50 -16.22 36.84
N VAL A 213 0.26 -15.43 36.09
CA VAL A 213 -0.22 -14.33 35.28
C VAL A 213 -0.13 -14.74 33.81
N ARG A 214 -1.26 -14.69 33.11
CA ARG A 214 -1.30 -14.65 31.65
C ARG A 214 -0.94 -13.24 31.21
N LEU A 215 0.24 -13.07 30.65
CA LEU A 215 0.72 -11.81 30.08
C LEU A 215 0.60 -11.88 28.56
N GLU A 216 0.04 -10.84 27.95
CA GLU A 216 -0.17 -10.81 26.51
C GLU A 216 0.12 -9.43 25.88
N MET A 217 0.83 -9.42 24.75
CA MET A 217 1.30 -8.22 24.06
C MET A 217 1.23 -8.39 22.55
N VAL A 218 0.92 -7.32 21.81
CA VAL A 218 1.02 -7.32 20.34
C VAL A 218 2.49 -7.21 19.90
N CYS A 219 2.84 -7.74 18.74
CA CYS A 219 4.16 -7.54 18.13
C CYS A 219 4.05 -7.59 16.61
N GLY A 220 4.93 -6.84 15.94
CA GLY A 220 5.13 -6.92 14.50
C GLY A 220 5.87 -8.18 14.08
N ALA A 221 5.94 -8.42 12.78
CA ALA A 221 6.66 -9.58 12.24
C ALA A 221 8.17 -9.43 12.44
N GLU A 222 8.66 -8.20 12.35
CA GLU A 222 10.06 -7.81 12.52
C GLU A 222 10.59 -8.04 13.94
N CYS A 223 9.75 -7.84 14.98
CA CYS A 223 10.16 -8.04 16.37
C CYS A 223 9.93 -9.46 16.89
N LEU A 224 9.20 -10.32 16.16
CA LEU A 224 8.68 -11.56 16.73
C LEU A 224 9.82 -12.49 17.20
N GLY A 225 10.87 -12.66 16.39
CA GLY A 225 12.01 -13.50 16.75
C GLY A 225 12.71 -13.05 18.04
N ASP A 226 13.02 -11.76 18.12
CA ASP A 226 13.69 -11.16 19.28
C ASP A 226 12.80 -11.18 20.52
N ALA A 227 11.51 -10.90 20.37
CA ALA A 227 10.53 -10.96 21.45
C ALA A 227 10.43 -12.38 22.04
N LEU A 228 10.38 -13.42 21.20
CA LEU A 228 10.36 -14.81 21.66
C LEU A 228 11.66 -15.20 22.38
N ALA A 229 12.82 -14.74 21.88
CA ALA A 229 14.09 -14.96 22.55
C ALA A 229 14.17 -14.23 23.90
N ALA A 230 13.61 -13.03 23.98
CA ALA A 230 13.55 -12.23 25.20
C ALA A 230 12.69 -12.89 26.29
N VAL A 231 11.52 -13.44 25.94
CA VAL A 231 10.72 -14.25 26.87
C VAL A 231 11.54 -15.43 27.36
N ARG A 232 12.10 -16.24 26.46
CA ARG A 232 12.87 -17.44 26.86
C ARG A 232 14.03 -17.17 27.80
N ARG A 233 14.73 -16.05 27.62
CA ARG A 233 15.85 -15.65 28.48
C ARG A 233 15.41 -15.14 29.86
N THR A 234 14.24 -14.51 29.94
CA THR A 234 13.79 -13.78 31.14
C THR A 234 12.85 -14.62 32.00
N HIS A 235 12.22 -15.62 31.40
CA HIS A 235 11.24 -16.47 32.07
C HIS A 235 11.90 -17.35 33.15
N PRO A 236 11.24 -17.52 34.32
CA PRO A 236 11.82 -18.34 35.39
C PRO A 236 11.83 -19.84 35.08
N TYR A 237 10.90 -20.32 34.26
CA TYR A 237 10.84 -21.74 33.87
C TYR A 237 11.86 -22.07 32.78
N GLU A 238 12.45 -23.26 32.87
CA GLU A 238 13.37 -23.81 31.87
C GLU A 238 12.70 -23.94 30.49
N GLU A 239 11.44 -24.36 30.46
CA GLU A 239 10.60 -24.41 29.27
C GLU A 239 9.40 -23.46 29.42
N PRO A 240 9.51 -22.20 28.93
CA PRO A 240 8.44 -21.22 29.04
C PRO A 240 7.23 -21.58 28.16
N PRO A 241 5.99 -21.54 28.68
CA PRO A 241 4.81 -21.68 27.86
C PRO A 241 4.58 -20.38 27.08
N ILE A 242 4.75 -20.45 25.76
CA ILE A 242 4.59 -19.30 24.87
C ILE A 242 3.60 -19.65 23.76
N GLU A 243 2.56 -18.82 23.58
CA GLU A 243 1.66 -18.88 22.43
C GLU A 243 1.91 -17.68 21.52
N VAL A 244 1.78 -17.91 20.21
CA VAL A 244 1.80 -16.87 19.18
C VAL A 244 0.54 -16.98 18.36
N HIS A 245 -0.30 -15.95 18.41
CA HIS A 245 -1.54 -15.87 17.65
C HIS A 245 -1.36 -14.88 16.50
N GLY A 246 -1.58 -15.33 15.26
CA GLY A 246 -1.66 -14.44 14.11
C GLY A 246 -2.92 -13.57 14.20
N LEU A 247 -2.79 -12.26 13.95
CA LEU A 247 -3.92 -11.35 13.95
C LEU A 247 -4.52 -11.23 12.55
N GLU A 248 -5.84 -11.03 12.49
CA GLU A 248 -6.57 -10.86 11.23
C GLU A 248 -6.59 -9.40 10.78
N PRO A 249 -6.28 -9.11 9.50
CA PRO A 249 -6.37 -7.77 8.92
C PRO A 249 -7.74 -7.13 9.12
N GLN A 250 -7.76 -5.87 9.58
CA GLN A 250 -8.99 -5.13 9.85
C GLN A 250 -9.34 -4.19 8.69
N PRO A 251 -10.64 -3.97 8.41
CA PRO A 251 -11.07 -2.98 7.43
C PRO A 251 -10.56 -1.59 7.79
N THR A 252 -9.98 -0.90 6.82
CA THR A 252 -9.49 0.47 7.00
C THR A 252 -10.28 1.41 6.08
N PRO A 253 -11.09 2.35 6.62
CA PRO A 253 -12.03 3.12 5.78
C PRO A 253 -11.39 3.97 4.69
N ARG A 254 -10.09 4.25 4.78
CA ARG A 254 -9.35 5.11 3.83
C ARG A 254 -8.43 4.34 2.89
N ILE A 255 -8.30 3.03 3.04
CA ILE A 255 -7.49 2.18 2.15
C ILE A 255 -8.43 1.25 1.40
N GLY A 256 -8.12 0.96 0.15
CA GLY A 256 -8.87 0.04 -0.71
C GLY A 256 -9.39 0.70 -1.98
N ALA A 257 -10.13 -0.05 -2.77
CA ALA A 257 -10.48 0.34 -4.14
C ALA A 257 -11.53 1.48 -4.19
N GLY A 258 -11.25 2.45 -5.06
CA GLY A 258 -12.08 3.62 -5.34
C GLY A 258 -12.33 4.53 -4.13
N ARG A 259 -13.06 5.63 -4.32
CA ARG A 259 -13.49 6.52 -3.23
C ARG A 259 -14.96 6.91 -3.35
N LEU A 260 -15.63 6.98 -2.20
CA LEU A 260 -16.93 7.59 -2.02
C LEU A 260 -16.73 8.92 -1.31
N GLY A 261 -16.90 10.01 -2.05
CA GLY A 261 -16.65 11.39 -1.66
C GLY A 261 -17.88 12.17 -1.25
N THR A 262 -17.72 13.10 -0.31
CA THR A 262 -18.75 14.09 0.06
C THR A 262 -18.43 15.46 -0.51
N LEU A 263 -19.41 16.06 -1.20
CA LEU A 263 -19.36 17.42 -1.75
C LEU A 263 -20.29 18.33 -0.96
N GLU A 264 -19.78 19.48 -0.51
CA GLU A 264 -20.56 20.51 0.19
C GLU A 264 -20.45 21.86 -0.54
N PRO A 265 -21.57 22.49 -0.95
CA PRO A 265 -22.97 22.10 -0.77
C PRO A 265 -23.48 20.95 -1.67
N GLY A 266 -22.63 20.46 -2.59
CA GLY A 266 -22.96 19.49 -3.65
C GLY A 266 -22.72 20.09 -5.04
N ALA A 267 -22.48 19.27 -6.07
CA ALA A 267 -22.18 19.73 -7.43
C ALA A 267 -23.05 19.06 -8.49
N THR A 268 -23.36 19.76 -9.58
CA THR A 268 -24.01 19.19 -10.77
C THR A 268 -23.03 18.40 -11.62
N THR A 269 -23.51 17.50 -12.49
CA THR A 269 -22.65 16.77 -13.44
C THR A 269 -21.77 17.70 -14.28
N ALA A 270 -22.33 18.84 -14.72
CA ALA A 270 -21.57 19.86 -15.46
C ALA A 270 -20.45 20.47 -14.61
N GLU A 271 -20.75 20.88 -13.37
CA GLU A 271 -19.73 21.40 -12.44
C GLU A 271 -18.63 20.35 -12.14
N LEU A 272 -18.98 19.06 -12.07
CA LEU A 272 -18.00 17.96 -11.92
C LEU A 272 -17.11 17.82 -13.16
N VAL A 273 -17.69 17.89 -14.36
CA VAL A 273 -16.93 17.83 -15.63
C VAL A 273 -15.99 19.03 -15.75
N ASP A 274 -16.41 20.24 -15.34
CA ASP A 274 -15.54 21.42 -15.36
C ASP A 274 -14.34 21.28 -14.42
N ARG A 275 -14.57 20.71 -13.22
CA ARG A 275 -13.49 20.39 -12.27
C ARG A 275 -12.54 19.34 -12.85
N LEU A 276 -13.07 18.28 -13.45
CA LEU A 276 -12.28 17.23 -14.10
C LEU A 276 -11.48 17.79 -15.27
N ARG A 277 -12.06 18.64 -16.12
CA ARG A 277 -11.36 19.30 -17.22
C ARG A 277 -10.14 20.07 -16.71
N ALA A 278 -10.31 20.85 -15.66
CA ALA A 278 -9.23 21.62 -15.04
C ALA A 278 -8.16 20.72 -14.37
N GLY A 279 -8.58 19.69 -13.64
CA GLY A 279 -7.68 18.81 -12.88
C GLY A 279 -6.93 17.79 -13.73
N LEU A 280 -7.59 17.22 -14.74
CA LEU A 280 -7.00 16.22 -15.64
C LEU A 280 -6.26 16.87 -16.81
N GLY A 281 -6.61 18.12 -17.17
CA GLY A 281 -6.06 18.79 -18.35
C GLY A 281 -6.47 18.13 -19.67
N SER A 282 -7.70 17.59 -19.71
CA SER A 282 -8.28 16.89 -20.86
C SER A 282 -9.69 17.42 -21.12
N ASP A 283 -10.10 17.46 -22.39
CA ASP A 283 -11.46 17.79 -22.82
C ASP A 283 -12.28 16.55 -23.22
N ARG A 284 -11.71 15.35 -23.05
CA ARG A 284 -12.31 14.08 -23.50
C ARG A 284 -13.16 13.46 -22.41
N PHE A 285 -14.46 13.75 -22.47
CA PHE A 285 -15.44 13.17 -21.54
C PHE A 285 -16.62 12.58 -22.29
N THR A 286 -17.09 11.41 -21.84
CA THR A 286 -18.40 10.87 -22.19
C THR A 286 -19.21 10.75 -20.91
N LEU A 287 -20.47 11.14 -20.92
CA LEU A 287 -21.30 11.06 -19.71
C LEU A 287 -22.72 10.61 -20.03
N HIS A 288 -23.36 10.03 -19.02
CA HIS A 288 -24.80 9.78 -19.02
C HIS A 288 -25.40 10.36 -17.73
N GLU A 289 -26.40 11.23 -17.88
CA GLU A 289 -27.05 11.93 -16.77
C GLU A 289 -28.56 11.60 -16.75
N PRO A 290 -29.04 10.71 -15.87
CA PRO A 290 -30.45 10.32 -15.85
C PRO A 290 -31.36 11.42 -15.28
N ARG A 291 -30.81 12.40 -14.55
CA ARG A 291 -31.54 13.53 -13.96
C ARG A 291 -30.75 14.83 -14.17
N PRO A 292 -31.05 15.59 -15.22
CA PRO A 292 -30.36 16.84 -15.52
C PRO A 292 -30.36 17.81 -14.34
N ARG A 293 -29.21 18.47 -14.11
CA ARG A 293 -29.04 19.51 -13.07
C ARG A 293 -29.22 19.03 -11.62
N ARG A 294 -29.25 17.71 -11.37
CA ARG A 294 -29.21 17.18 -10.00
C ARG A 294 -27.93 17.64 -9.32
N ARG A 295 -28.01 18.09 -8.06
CA ARG A 295 -26.82 18.29 -7.22
C ARG A 295 -26.44 16.99 -6.53
N HIS A 296 -25.24 16.52 -6.81
CA HIS A 296 -24.61 15.34 -6.22
C HIS A 296 -23.88 15.76 -4.95
N ARG A 297 -24.28 15.16 -3.82
CA ARG A 297 -23.56 15.31 -2.55
C ARG A 297 -22.62 14.16 -2.29
N ILE A 298 -23.04 12.94 -2.64
CA ILE A 298 -22.22 11.74 -2.55
C ILE A 298 -21.86 11.31 -3.98
N VAL A 299 -20.56 11.26 -4.25
CA VAL A 299 -19.99 10.89 -5.54
C VAL A 299 -19.03 9.72 -5.37
N GLY A 300 -19.12 8.73 -6.25
CA GLY A 300 -18.18 7.62 -6.32
C GLY A 300 -17.12 7.90 -7.37
N LEU A 301 -15.91 7.40 -7.17
CA LEU A 301 -14.88 7.42 -8.18
C LEU A 301 -13.97 6.21 -8.11
N CYS A 302 -13.41 5.86 -9.25
CA CYS A 302 -12.32 4.92 -9.39
C CYS A 302 -11.54 5.30 -10.65
N ALA A 303 -10.27 5.67 -10.50
CA ALA A 303 -9.38 5.84 -11.65
C ALA A 303 -9.30 4.53 -12.45
N GLY A 304 -8.97 4.63 -13.73
CA GLY A 304 -8.92 3.48 -14.64
C GLY A 304 -10.29 2.86 -14.90
N SER A 305 -10.43 1.55 -14.70
CA SER A 305 -11.65 0.79 -14.96
C SER A 305 -12.42 0.45 -13.67
N GLY A 306 -13.40 1.28 -13.32
CA GLY A 306 -14.13 1.20 -12.04
C GLY A 306 -15.44 0.40 -12.02
N GLY A 307 -15.77 -0.34 -13.07
CA GLY A 307 -17.10 -0.97 -13.22
C GLY A 307 -17.51 -1.89 -12.07
N GLU A 308 -16.56 -2.66 -11.51
CA GLU A 308 -16.83 -3.56 -10.39
C GLU A 308 -17.22 -2.86 -9.07
N LEU A 309 -16.92 -1.57 -8.93
CA LEU A 309 -17.21 -0.79 -7.72
C LEU A 309 -18.54 -0.02 -7.82
N LEU A 310 -19.15 0.00 -9.00
CA LEU A 310 -20.29 0.86 -9.31
C LEU A 310 -21.50 0.54 -8.44
N ASP A 311 -21.87 -0.73 -8.32
CA ASP A 311 -23.02 -1.14 -7.51
C ASP A 311 -22.82 -0.85 -6.03
N ALA A 312 -21.64 -1.18 -5.49
CA ALA A 312 -21.29 -0.90 -4.09
C ALA A 312 -21.31 0.60 -3.78
N ALA A 313 -20.90 1.45 -4.73
CA ALA A 313 -21.00 2.89 -4.57
C ALA A 313 -22.46 3.36 -4.54
N ILE A 314 -23.29 2.89 -5.47
CA ILE A 314 -24.71 3.29 -5.57
C ILE A 314 -25.49 2.81 -4.33
N ASP A 315 -25.23 1.60 -3.85
CA ASP A 315 -25.83 1.06 -2.61
C ASP A 315 -25.52 1.94 -1.39
N ARG A 316 -24.37 2.61 -1.40
CA ARG A 316 -23.93 3.56 -0.37
C ARG A 316 -24.36 5.00 -0.64
N GLY A 317 -25.31 5.21 -1.55
CA GLY A 317 -25.93 6.51 -1.82
C GLY A 317 -25.18 7.37 -2.83
N CYS A 318 -24.22 6.82 -3.58
CA CYS A 318 -23.59 7.50 -4.71
C CYS A 318 -24.64 7.91 -5.76
N THR A 319 -24.53 9.15 -6.25
CA THR A 319 -25.46 9.70 -7.25
C THR A 319 -24.79 10.16 -8.54
N ALA A 320 -23.46 10.24 -8.54
CA ALA A 320 -22.63 10.39 -9.73
C ALA A 320 -21.34 9.58 -9.53
N PHE A 321 -20.95 8.80 -10.53
CA PHE A 321 -19.77 7.96 -10.52
C PHE A 321 -18.78 8.40 -11.60
N VAL A 322 -17.52 8.64 -11.22
CA VAL A 322 -16.45 9.07 -12.13
C VAL A 322 -15.44 7.96 -12.31
N THR A 323 -15.15 7.57 -13.55
CA THR A 323 -14.12 6.58 -13.85
C THR A 323 -13.53 6.81 -15.23
N GLY A 324 -12.49 6.06 -15.60
CA GLY A 324 -11.92 6.13 -16.93
C GLY A 324 -12.86 5.53 -17.98
N GLU A 325 -13.38 4.34 -17.71
CA GLU A 325 -14.23 3.58 -18.63
C GLU A 325 -15.24 2.67 -17.92
N LEU A 326 -16.33 2.33 -18.63
CA LEU A 326 -17.37 1.39 -18.21
C LEU A 326 -17.89 0.60 -19.42
N LYS A 327 -18.40 -0.61 -19.19
CA LYS A 327 -19.13 -1.35 -20.22
C LYS A 327 -20.50 -0.70 -20.43
N HIS A 328 -21.07 -0.90 -21.62
CA HIS A 328 -22.39 -0.38 -21.98
C HIS A 328 -23.48 -0.76 -20.96
N HIS A 329 -23.50 -2.02 -20.52
CA HIS A 329 -24.48 -2.49 -19.54
C HIS A 329 -24.31 -1.87 -18.15
N ASP A 330 -23.08 -1.56 -17.74
CA ASP A 330 -22.80 -0.89 -16.46
C ASP A 330 -23.36 0.54 -16.47
N VAL A 331 -23.22 1.25 -17.61
CA VAL A 331 -23.81 2.58 -17.81
C VAL A 331 -25.33 2.53 -17.72
N LEU A 332 -25.98 1.56 -18.38
CA LEU A 332 -27.43 1.38 -18.30
C LEU A 332 -27.90 1.02 -16.89
N ALA A 333 -27.16 0.16 -16.18
CA ALA A 333 -27.46 -0.21 -14.81
C ALA A 333 -27.42 1.01 -13.89
N ALA A 334 -26.34 1.80 -13.93
CA ALA A 334 -26.24 3.05 -13.16
C ALA A 334 -27.37 4.04 -13.49
N ALA A 335 -27.66 4.23 -14.77
CA ALA A 335 -28.73 5.10 -15.25
C ALA A 335 -30.10 4.71 -14.68
N SER A 336 -30.43 3.42 -14.72
CA SER A 336 -31.70 2.88 -14.18
C SER A 336 -31.85 3.12 -12.68
N ARG A 337 -30.72 3.20 -11.96
CA ARG A 337 -30.65 3.48 -10.53
C ARG A 337 -30.54 4.99 -10.23
N GLY A 338 -30.61 5.83 -11.25
CA GLY A 338 -30.55 7.29 -11.11
C GLY A 338 -29.15 7.84 -10.78
N CYS A 339 -28.10 7.06 -11.01
CA CYS A 339 -26.71 7.47 -10.87
C CYS A 339 -26.19 8.02 -12.21
N ALA A 340 -25.66 9.24 -12.20
CA ALA A 340 -24.93 9.77 -13.35
C ALA A 340 -23.57 9.06 -13.47
N VAL A 341 -23.06 8.90 -14.69
CA VAL A 341 -21.71 8.38 -14.92
C VAL A 341 -20.92 9.37 -15.77
N VAL A 342 -19.67 9.59 -15.41
CA VAL A 342 -18.70 10.41 -16.16
C VAL A 342 -17.49 9.54 -16.47
N LEU A 343 -17.27 9.29 -17.75
CA LEU A 343 -16.13 8.57 -18.31
C LEU A 343 -15.10 9.60 -18.75
N ALA A 344 -13.95 9.61 -18.09
CA ALA A 344 -12.89 10.58 -18.29
C ALA A 344 -11.64 10.01 -18.99
N GLY A 345 -11.70 8.76 -19.46
CA GLY A 345 -10.58 8.05 -20.09
C GLY A 345 -9.64 7.41 -19.07
N HIS A 346 -9.24 6.16 -19.32
CA HIS A 346 -8.47 5.31 -18.38
C HIS A 346 -7.21 6.03 -17.85
N THR A 347 -6.23 6.22 -18.74
CA THR A 347 -4.94 6.84 -18.36
C THR A 347 -5.08 8.31 -17.98
N ASN A 348 -6.11 9.02 -18.47
CA ASN A 348 -6.36 10.42 -18.09
C ASN A 348 -6.71 10.55 -16.62
N THR A 349 -7.47 9.59 -16.06
CA THR A 349 -7.81 9.55 -14.63
C THR A 349 -6.67 9.14 -13.71
N GLU A 350 -5.49 8.80 -14.24
CA GLU A 350 -4.32 8.33 -13.48
C GLU A 350 -3.13 9.28 -13.63
N ARG A 351 -2.89 9.75 -14.86
CA ARG A 351 -1.71 10.51 -15.29
C ARG A 351 -1.39 11.74 -14.44
N GLY A 352 -2.42 12.45 -13.98
CA GLY A 352 -2.23 13.63 -13.16
C GLY A 352 -1.60 13.33 -11.80
N TRP A 353 -1.81 12.13 -11.25
CA TRP A 353 -1.21 11.71 -9.98
C TRP A 353 0.31 11.57 -10.05
N LEU A 354 0.91 11.31 -11.22
CA LEU A 354 2.37 11.25 -11.36
C LEU A 354 3.07 12.55 -10.93
N LYS A 355 2.40 13.70 -11.03
CA LYS A 355 2.91 14.99 -10.52
C LYS A 355 2.97 15.00 -8.99
N VAL A 356 1.97 14.41 -8.33
CA VAL A 356 1.89 14.22 -6.88
C VAL A 356 2.97 13.24 -6.42
N LEU A 357 3.05 12.08 -7.09
CA LEU A 357 4.07 11.07 -6.83
C LEU A 357 5.48 11.66 -6.93
N ARG A 358 5.78 12.38 -8.02
CA ARG A 358 7.07 13.06 -8.21
C ARG A 358 7.42 14.00 -7.05
N LYS A 359 6.46 14.75 -6.54
CA LYS A 359 6.68 15.67 -5.40
C LYS A 359 6.99 14.91 -4.11
N ARG A 360 6.29 13.79 -3.87
CA ARG A 360 6.53 12.92 -2.70
C ARG A 360 7.91 12.25 -2.78
N LEU A 361 8.25 11.70 -3.93
CA LEU A 361 9.55 11.05 -4.17
C LEU A 361 10.72 12.02 -4.04
N ARG A 362 10.64 13.23 -4.61
CA ARG A 362 11.66 14.28 -4.42
C ARG A 362 11.86 14.70 -2.98
N LYS A 363 10.82 14.59 -2.13
CA LYS A 363 10.94 14.86 -0.71
C LYS A 363 11.62 13.69 0.03
N ALA A 364 11.34 12.46 -0.38
CA ALA A 364 11.90 11.25 0.22
C ALA A 364 13.37 11.02 -0.17
N LEU A 365 13.72 11.32 -1.43
CA LEU A 365 15.03 11.12 -2.04
C LEU A 365 15.48 12.42 -2.74
N PRO A 366 15.92 13.44 -1.98
CA PRO A 366 16.26 14.76 -2.53
C PRO A 366 17.46 14.76 -3.49
N GLU A 367 18.34 13.77 -3.40
CA GLU A 367 19.49 13.54 -4.26
C GLU A 367 19.14 12.91 -5.62
N VAL A 368 17.95 12.31 -5.74
CA VAL A 368 17.49 11.65 -6.97
C VAL A 368 16.65 12.60 -7.84
N THR A 369 16.97 12.64 -9.14
CA THR A 369 16.21 13.41 -10.12
C THR A 369 15.02 12.62 -10.63
N PHE A 370 13.81 13.10 -10.37
CA PHE A 370 12.57 12.52 -10.90
C PHE A 370 11.99 13.34 -12.06
N GLU A 371 11.77 12.72 -13.21
CA GLU A 371 11.17 13.31 -14.40
C GLU A 371 9.94 12.52 -14.89
N LEU A 372 9.00 13.21 -15.53
CA LEU A 372 7.86 12.56 -16.20
C LEU A 372 8.28 12.25 -17.63
N SER A 373 7.97 11.06 -18.13
CA SER A 373 8.15 10.74 -19.55
C SER A 373 7.40 11.74 -20.43
N ARG A 374 8.04 12.15 -21.53
CA ARG A 374 7.41 13.00 -22.56
C ARG A 374 6.78 12.18 -23.68
N SER A 375 7.13 10.90 -23.76
CA SER A 375 6.65 9.96 -24.78
C SER A 375 5.44 9.16 -24.32
N ASP A 376 5.13 9.18 -23.02
CA ASP A 376 3.96 8.53 -22.45
C ASP A 376 2.67 9.34 -22.72
N THR A 377 1.80 8.78 -23.55
CA THR A 377 0.56 9.40 -24.03
C THR A 377 -0.61 8.42 -23.98
N ASP A 378 -1.84 8.95 -23.85
CA ASP A 378 -3.07 8.15 -24.02
C ASP A 378 -3.07 7.41 -25.37
N PRO A 379 -3.24 6.07 -25.41
CA PRO A 379 -3.26 5.32 -26.66
C PRO A 379 -4.47 5.67 -27.55
N LEU A 380 -5.52 6.26 -26.98
CA LEU A 380 -6.72 6.62 -27.72
C LEU A 380 -6.64 8.06 -28.25
N ARG A 381 -7.25 8.30 -29.42
CA ARG A 381 -7.47 9.63 -29.98
C ARG A 381 -8.92 9.79 -30.42
N THR A 382 -9.49 10.95 -30.15
CA THR A 382 -10.76 11.38 -30.73
C THR A 382 -10.49 11.83 -32.17
N VAL A 383 -11.22 11.30 -33.15
CA VAL A 383 -11.10 11.62 -34.58
C VAL A 383 -12.33 12.30 -35.13
#